data_AF-A0A812R2S1-F1
#
_entry.id   AF-A0A812R2S1-F1
#
_cell.length_a   1.000
_cell.length_b   1.000
_cell.length_c   1.000
_cell.angle_alpha   90.00
_cell.angle_beta   90.00
_cell.angle_gamma   90.00
#
_symmetry.space_group_name_H-M   'P 1'
#
loop_
_entity.id
_entity.type
_entity.pdbx_description
1 polymer ?
#
loop_
_entity_poly.entity_id
_entity_poly.type
_entity_poly.pdbx_seq_one_letter_code
_entity_poly.pdbx_strand_id
1 'polypeptide(L)'
;MVGLGAVVTAVVAGVAHGCSRAYYEDGTGHFYTGRTMDWQEPTKAKVWAFPKGMKRDGGVGAGSLEWTSKWNSVVTSFYDVGSVDGINEKGLVGSLLYLVETDYGSEKRGDQKKVSMGAWLQYVVDSFATVPEAVAALQADDINIIAPTLPSGDSASGHLAISDAANGSAIFEYIAGRLVIHNGSQYKVMTNSPPYDQQLALTAYWQEIGGSTFLPGTYRAADRFARLSYILHSVPKVNTSELAVATVFSLVREVSVPLGLMDPRHPNLASTRWRSVTDHTARRYFFESTTHPSVFWVDLKSVDFTGGAKRLPWPEEDLAGDVSSKFAPAEPFPFLRPGIERFQPSLEFVNWAGGGVLNKGVVGEVDMKAYEMQKQLRITIDFARRVLSAAQLEQSIGKASALANETVGKSAEYLNLPGFPPAGLWRPPPPKGFGERPSDMAPAFLDFLYQAPPESWSVF
;
A
#
# COMPACT_ATOMS: atom_id res chain seq x y z
N MET A 1 -41.17 -35.57 -3.42
CA MET A 1 -40.03 -35.22 -2.53
C MET A 1 -39.04 -34.43 -3.37
N VAL A 2 -38.96 -33.12 -3.13
CA VAL A 2 -38.16 -32.17 -3.89
C VAL A 2 -36.73 -32.22 -3.37
N GLY A 3 -35.77 -32.51 -4.23
CA GLY A 3 -34.34 -32.52 -3.89
C GLY A 3 -33.83 -31.09 -3.72
N LEU A 4 -33.29 -30.77 -2.54
CA LEU A 4 -32.53 -29.56 -2.29
C LEU A 4 -31.19 -29.66 -3.05
N GLY A 5 -31.05 -28.89 -4.12
CA GLY A 5 -29.75 -28.60 -4.72
C GLY A 5 -29.02 -27.56 -3.88
N ALA A 6 -27.88 -27.94 -3.30
CA ALA A 6 -27.00 -27.00 -2.61
C ALA A 6 -26.32 -26.08 -3.63
N VAL A 7 -26.68 -24.80 -3.62
CA VAL A 7 -25.96 -23.76 -4.35
C VAL A 7 -24.69 -23.45 -3.55
N VAL A 8 -23.55 -23.91 -4.05
CA VAL A 8 -22.22 -23.53 -3.52
C VAL A 8 -21.89 -22.15 -4.08
N THR A 9 -22.15 -21.10 -3.29
CA THR A 9 -21.68 -19.75 -3.58
C THR A 9 -20.19 -19.69 -3.32
N ALA A 10 -19.36 -19.79 -4.36
CA ALA A 10 -17.92 -19.56 -4.24
C ALA A 10 -17.68 -18.06 -3.95
N VAL A 11 -17.28 -17.76 -2.72
CA VAL A 11 -16.81 -16.43 -2.32
C VAL A 11 -15.45 -16.21 -2.97
N VAL A 12 -15.37 -15.22 -3.86
CA VAL A 12 -14.09 -14.74 -4.39
C VAL A 12 -13.39 -14.00 -3.25
N ALA A 13 -12.38 -14.64 -2.65
CA ALA A 13 -11.53 -14.01 -1.65
C ALA A 13 -10.58 -13.03 -2.34
N GLY A 14 -10.83 -11.73 -2.18
CA GLY A 14 -9.80 -10.71 -2.42
C GLY A 14 -8.66 -10.88 -1.42
N VAL A 15 -7.44 -10.53 -1.82
CA VAL A 15 -6.27 -10.65 -0.94
C VAL A 15 -6.23 -9.46 0.03
N ALA A 16 -5.99 -9.76 1.30
CA ALA A 16 -6.11 -8.86 2.44
C ALA A 16 -4.82 -8.18 2.84
N HIS A 17 -4.82 -6.85 2.93
CA HIS A 17 -3.62 -6.08 3.22
C HIS A 17 -3.96 -4.86 4.08
N GLY A 18 -3.30 -4.77 5.22
CA GLY A 18 -3.27 -3.56 6.04
C GLY A 18 -1.83 -3.07 6.11
N CYS A 19 -1.56 -1.79 5.93
CA CYS A 19 -0.29 -1.21 6.38
C CYS A 19 -0.57 0.16 6.96
N SER A 20 0.18 0.56 7.97
CA SER A 20 0.12 1.91 8.55
C SER A 20 1.54 2.45 8.72
N ARG A 21 1.72 3.76 8.54
CA ARG A 21 2.99 4.46 8.74
C ARG A 21 2.75 5.76 9.50
N ALA A 22 3.63 6.05 10.47
CA ALA A 22 3.66 7.28 11.25
C ALA A 22 5.05 7.93 11.21
N TYR A 23 5.09 9.26 11.14
CA TYR A 23 6.31 10.07 11.18
C TYR A 23 6.26 11.02 12.37
N TYR A 24 7.03 10.68 13.39
CA TYR A 24 7.06 11.34 14.68
C TYR A 24 8.28 12.26 14.78
N GLU A 25 8.08 13.36 15.48
CA GLU A 25 9.11 14.34 15.83
C GLU A 25 9.20 14.34 17.35
N ASP A 26 10.39 14.28 17.93
CA ASP A 26 10.58 14.34 19.37
C ASP A 26 10.69 15.79 19.89
N GLY A 27 10.92 15.98 21.19
CA GLY A 27 11.07 17.31 21.81
C GLY A 27 12.40 17.99 21.53
N THR A 28 13.34 17.29 20.88
CA THR A 28 14.66 17.80 20.48
C THR A 28 14.75 18.12 18.99
N GLY A 29 13.67 17.90 18.23
CA GLY A 29 13.63 18.11 16.78
C GLY A 29 14.24 16.96 15.97
N HIS A 30 14.37 15.77 16.56
CA HIS A 30 14.73 14.56 15.83
C HIS A 30 13.49 13.82 15.35
N PHE A 31 13.65 13.11 14.23
CA PHE A 31 12.55 12.47 13.55
C PHE A 31 12.66 10.95 13.54
N TYR A 32 11.51 10.30 13.58
CA TYR A 32 11.33 8.86 13.71
C TYR A 32 10.22 8.38 12.78
N THR A 33 10.44 7.32 12.00
CA THR A 33 9.39 6.70 11.19
C THR A 33 9.04 5.33 11.76
N GLY A 34 7.76 5.09 12.03
CA GLY A 34 7.22 3.79 12.42
C GLY A 34 6.32 3.23 11.34
N ARG A 35 6.32 1.90 11.18
CA ARG A 35 5.45 1.20 10.24
C ARG A 35 4.91 -0.12 10.78
N THR A 36 3.69 -0.49 10.37
CA THR A 36 3.17 -1.86 10.41
C THR A 36 3.16 -2.49 9.01
N MET A 37 3.43 -3.80 8.95
CA MET A 37 3.19 -4.62 7.76
C MET A 37 2.12 -5.66 8.08
N ASP A 38 0.97 -5.58 7.43
CA ASP A 38 -0.12 -6.53 7.62
C ASP A 38 -0.38 -7.30 6.33
N TRP A 39 -0.35 -8.63 6.46
CA TRP A 39 -0.39 -9.56 5.33
C TRP A 39 -1.04 -10.88 5.73
N GLN A 40 -1.78 -11.51 4.80
CA GLN A 40 -2.55 -12.72 5.07
C GLN A 40 -1.67 -13.88 5.51
N GLU A 41 -0.48 -14.04 4.95
CA GLU A 41 0.47 -15.11 5.26
C GLU A 41 1.84 -14.56 5.74
N PRO A 42 2.77 -15.41 6.20
CA PRO A 42 4.12 -14.96 6.52
C PRO A 42 4.81 -14.32 5.31
N THR A 43 5.30 -13.09 5.46
CA THR A 43 5.93 -12.33 4.36
C THR A 43 7.34 -12.80 3.99
N LYS A 44 7.89 -13.77 4.75
CA LYS A 44 9.30 -14.19 4.71
C LYS A 44 10.27 -13.00 4.74
N ALA A 45 9.93 -11.98 5.55
CA ALA A 45 10.74 -10.78 5.68
C ALA A 45 12.16 -11.12 6.14
N LYS A 46 13.14 -10.49 5.50
CA LYS A 46 14.55 -10.57 5.84
C LYS A 46 15.15 -9.18 5.76
N VAL A 47 16.03 -8.86 6.70
CA VAL A 47 16.78 -7.60 6.73
C VAL A 47 18.10 -7.75 5.97
N TRP A 48 18.33 -6.84 5.03
CA TRP A 48 19.46 -6.81 4.12
C TRP A 48 20.28 -5.54 4.32
N ALA A 49 21.59 -5.66 4.18
CA ALA A 49 22.53 -4.54 4.11
C ALA A 49 23.13 -4.51 2.70
N PHE A 50 22.94 -3.39 2.01
CA PHE A 50 23.39 -3.19 0.64
C PHE A 50 24.42 -2.06 0.59
N PRO A 51 25.65 -2.33 0.12
CA PRO A 51 26.65 -1.29 -0.01
C PRO A 51 26.34 -0.31 -1.14
N LYS A 52 26.91 0.89 -1.03
CA LYS A 52 27.05 1.81 -2.16
C LYS A 52 27.95 1.22 -3.25
N GLY A 53 27.79 1.66 -4.48
CA GLY A 53 28.55 1.22 -5.65
C GLY A 53 28.00 -0.05 -6.31
N MET A 54 26.87 -0.59 -5.84
CA MET A 54 26.21 -1.72 -6.49
C MET A 54 25.58 -1.27 -7.80
N LYS A 55 25.94 -1.94 -8.90
CA LYS A 55 25.22 -1.81 -10.16
C LYS A 55 23.90 -2.57 -10.06
N ARG A 56 22.80 -1.90 -10.35
CA ARG A 56 21.44 -2.47 -10.30
C ARG A 56 20.67 -2.11 -11.56
N ASP A 57 19.69 -2.93 -11.87
CA ASP A 57 18.69 -2.66 -12.89
C ASP A 57 17.27 -2.73 -12.30
N GLY A 58 16.32 -2.11 -13.00
CA GLY A 58 14.92 -1.99 -12.60
C GLY A 58 14.16 -3.32 -12.56
N GLY A 59 14.79 -4.44 -12.89
CA GLY A 59 14.26 -5.78 -12.71
C GLY A 59 13.38 -6.28 -13.84
N VAL A 60 13.00 -5.46 -14.83
CA VAL A 60 11.98 -5.82 -15.84
C VAL A 60 12.56 -6.30 -17.18
N GLY A 61 13.88 -6.47 -17.27
CA GLY A 61 14.56 -6.82 -18.51
C GLY A 61 14.72 -5.61 -19.45
N ALA A 62 14.34 -5.74 -20.72
CA ALA A 62 14.56 -4.70 -21.72
C ALA A 62 13.84 -3.39 -21.36
N GLY A 63 14.58 -2.27 -21.41
CA GLY A 63 14.07 -0.94 -21.06
C GLY A 63 14.05 -0.65 -19.55
N SER A 64 14.63 -1.53 -18.72
CA SER A 64 14.82 -1.26 -17.30
C SER A 64 15.69 -0.02 -17.09
N LEU A 65 15.38 0.73 -16.04
CA LEU A 65 16.29 1.73 -15.50
C LEU A 65 17.54 1.02 -14.97
N GLU A 66 18.73 1.54 -15.28
CA GLU A 66 19.98 1.08 -14.67
C GLU A 66 20.52 2.19 -13.75
N TRP A 67 21.03 1.81 -12.58
CA TRP A 67 21.66 2.75 -11.66
C TRP A 67 22.84 2.11 -10.91
N THR A 68 23.64 2.96 -10.29
CA THR A 68 24.65 2.56 -9.31
C THR A 68 24.26 3.15 -7.96
N SER A 69 24.18 2.32 -6.92
CA SER A 69 23.80 2.80 -5.59
C SER A 69 24.79 3.87 -5.09
N LYS A 70 24.28 5.03 -4.68
CA LYS A 70 25.12 6.12 -4.13
C LYS A 70 25.32 5.98 -2.63
N TRP A 71 24.37 5.34 -1.97
CA TRP A 71 24.29 5.25 -0.51
C TRP A 71 24.26 3.80 -0.05
N ASN A 72 24.94 3.51 1.06
CA ASN A 72 24.72 2.29 1.81
C ASN A 72 23.28 2.28 2.35
N SER A 73 22.61 1.12 2.35
CA SER A 73 21.25 0.99 2.87
C SER A 73 21.04 -0.29 3.68
N VAL A 74 20.11 -0.20 4.64
CA VAL A 74 19.53 -1.36 5.33
C VAL A 74 18.06 -1.39 4.99
N VAL A 75 17.58 -2.52 4.46
CA VAL A 75 16.21 -2.66 3.98
C VAL A 75 15.58 -3.97 4.46
N THR A 76 14.27 -3.97 4.60
CA THR A 76 13.48 -5.20 4.79
C THR A 76 12.88 -5.62 3.46
N SER A 77 13.14 -6.87 3.11
CA SER A 77 12.61 -7.49 1.91
C SER A 77 11.23 -8.11 2.13
N PHE A 78 10.49 -8.27 1.04
CA PHE A 78 9.24 -9.02 0.97
C PHE A 78 9.42 -10.20 0.01
N TYR A 79 9.25 -11.43 0.50
CA TYR A 79 9.53 -12.69 -0.22
C TYR A 79 10.89 -12.79 -0.94
N ASP A 80 11.89 -12.00 -0.55
CA ASP A 80 13.13 -11.81 -1.32
C ASP A 80 12.86 -11.46 -2.81
N VAL A 81 11.84 -10.63 -3.08
CA VAL A 81 11.55 -10.12 -4.43
C VAL A 81 11.37 -8.60 -4.48
N GLY A 82 11.43 -7.92 -3.34
CA GLY A 82 11.35 -6.47 -3.32
C GLY A 82 11.73 -5.89 -1.98
N SER A 83 12.30 -4.69 -2.00
CA SER A 83 12.52 -3.90 -0.79
C SER A 83 11.22 -3.18 -0.45
N VAL A 84 10.68 -3.41 0.73
CA VAL A 84 9.40 -2.80 1.14
C VAL A 84 9.56 -1.78 2.25
N ASP A 85 10.64 -1.82 3.04
CA ASP A 85 10.97 -0.82 4.06
C ASP A 85 12.47 -0.62 4.11
N GLY A 86 12.95 0.53 4.59
CA GLY A 86 14.35 0.67 4.91
C GLY A 86 14.84 2.10 5.00
N ILE A 87 16.13 2.22 5.30
CA ILE A 87 16.85 3.48 5.50
C ILE A 87 18.21 3.44 4.80
N ASN A 88 18.65 4.58 4.27
CA ASN A 88 20.02 4.75 3.80
C ASN A 88 20.93 5.48 4.79
N GLU A 89 22.23 5.48 4.51
CA GLU A 89 23.24 6.14 5.36
C GLU A 89 23.10 7.67 5.44
N LYS A 90 22.14 8.28 4.74
CA LYS A 90 21.79 9.71 4.85
C LYS A 90 20.58 9.98 5.73
N GLY A 91 19.89 8.93 6.18
CA GLY A 91 18.68 9.08 6.99
C GLY A 91 17.40 9.22 6.17
N LEU A 92 17.45 8.97 4.85
CA LEU A 92 16.24 8.84 4.03
C LEU A 92 15.63 7.47 4.28
N VAL A 93 14.37 7.46 4.71
CA VAL A 93 13.55 6.27 4.92
C VAL A 93 12.56 6.14 3.79
N GLY A 94 12.39 4.91 3.30
CA GLY A 94 11.30 4.55 2.40
C GLY A 94 10.40 3.48 3.02
N SER A 95 9.10 3.60 2.78
CA SER A 95 8.09 2.61 3.17
C SER A 95 7.12 2.40 2.01
N LEU A 96 7.13 1.20 1.42
CA LEU A 96 6.19 0.77 0.39
C LEU A 96 5.02 0.06 1.06
N LEU A 97 3.84 0.66 0.98
CA LEU A 97 2.61 0.14 1.54
C LEU A 97 1.70 -0.34 0.41
N TYR A 98 0.84 -1.32 0.69
CA TYR A 98 -0.18 -1.74 -0.27
C TYR A 98 -1.17 -0.61 -0.52
N LEU A 99 -1.75 -0.52 -1.72
CA LEU A 99 -2.87 0.37 -2.01
C LEU A 99 -3.81 -0.33 -3.01
N VAL A 100 -5.05 -0.60 -2.60
CA VAL A 100 -6.02 -1.37 -3.41
C VAL A 100 -6.30 -0.64 -4.73
N GLU A 101 -6.36 0.68 -4.67
CA GLU A 101 -6.79 1.58 -5.73
C GLU A 101 -5.64 1.99 -6.67
N THR A 102 -4.45 1.37 -6.52
CA THR A 102 -3.33 1.66 -7.42
C THR A 102 -3.63 1.23 -8.84
N ASP A 103 -3.39 2.15 -9.77
CA ASP A 103 -3.30 1.89 -11.19
C ASP A 103 -2.05 2.57 -11.73
N TYR A 104 -0.99 1.79 -11.97
CA TYR A 104 0.26 2.24 -12.60
C TYR A 104 0.08 2.63 -14.08
N GLY A 105 -1.05 2.28 -14.69
CA GLY A 105 -1.36 2.54 -16.08
C GLY A 105 -0.65 1.57 -17.03
N SER A 106 -0.48 2.01 -18.28
CA SER A 106 0.12 1.19 -19.34
C SER A 106 1.61 0.92 -19.10
N GLU A 107 2.04 -0.33 -19.23
CA GLU A 107 3.48 -0.68 -19.26
C GLU A 107 4.21 -0.08 -20.48
N LYS A 108 3.46 0.37 -21.49
CA LYS A 108 3.96 1.04 -22.71
C LYS A 108 3.70 2.54 -22.64
N ARG A 109 4.28 3.21 -21.65
CA ARG A 109 4.25 4.68 -21.56
C ARG A 109 5.49 5.29 -22.18
N GLY A 110 5.40 5.62 -23.47
CA GLY A 110 6.45 6.35 -24.20
C GLY A 110 7.85 5.74 -24.00
N ASP A 111 8.82 6.61 -23.75
CA ASP A 111 10.24 6.27 -23.59
C ASP A 111 10.68 6.16 -22.11
N GLN A 112 9.73 6.18 -21.17
CA GLN A 112 10.02 6.10 -19.72
C GLN A 112 10.81 4.82 -19.40
N LYS A 113 11.78 4.95 -18.48
CA LYS A 113 12.55 3.80 -18.00
C LYS A 113 11.71 2.98 -17.04
N LYS A 114 11.79 1.66 -17.16
CA LYS A 114 10.93 0.78 -16.39
C LYS A 114 11.58 0.40 -15.06
N VAL A 115 10.80 0.41 -14.00
CA VAL A 115 11.22 0.01 -12.66
C VAL A 115 10.18 -0.96 -12.10
N SER A 116 10.61 -2.12 -11.65
CA SER A 116 9.76 -3.05 -10.92
C SER A 116 9.21 -2.39 -9.66
N MET A 117 7.95 -2.66 -9.32
CA MET A 117 7.40 -2.30 -8.02
C MET A 117 8.29 -2.76 -6.85
N GLY A 118 8.90 -3.96 -6.95
CA GLY A 118 9.82 -4.49 -5.94
C GLY A 118 11.17 -3.76 -5.89
N ALA A 119 11.55 -3.06 -6.97
CA ALA A 119 12.77 -2.26 -7.05
C ALA A 119 12.55 -0.79 -6.66
N TRP A 120 11.31 -0.31 -6.66
CA TRP A 120 10.99 1.12 -6.56
C TRP A 120 11.57 1.77 -5.31
N LEU A 121 11.31 1.19 -4.14
CA LEU A 121 11.87 1.69 -2.87
C LEU A 121 13.40 1.61 -2.86
N GLN A 122 13.97 0.51 -3.37
CA GLN A 122 15.42 0.35 -3.40
C GLN A 122 16.09 1.42 -4.27
N TYR A 123 15.53 1.69 -5.45
CA TYR A 123 16.00 2.77 -6.32
C TYR A 123 16.03 4.11 -5.58
N VAL A 124 14.98 4.42 -4.82
CA VAL A 124 14.89 5.68 -4.06
C VAL A 124 15.95 5.77 -2.97
N VAL A 125 16.07 4.75 -2.10
CA VAL A 125 17.06 4.78 -1.00
C VAL A 125 18.51 4.67 -1.50
N ASP A 126 18.72 4.05 -2.67
CA ASP A 126 20.03 4.00 -3.32
C ASP A 126 20.43 5.34 -3.95
N SER A 127 19.47 6.14 -4.43
CA SER A 127 19.74 7.25 -5.35
C SER A 127 19.70 8.64 -4.72
N PHE A 128 18.99 8.82 -3.62
CA PHE A 128 18.68 10.13 -3.03
C PHE A 128 19.06 10.20 -1.55
N ALA A 129 19.52 11.37 -1.10
CA ALA A 129 19.86 11.60 0.29
C ALA A 129 18.70 12.20 1.11
N THR A 130 17.78 12.90 0.44
CA THR A 130 16.71 13.69 1.07
C THR A 130 15.39 13.57 0.32
N VAL A 131 14.28 13.90 0.98
CA VAL A 131 12.95 13.93 0.36
C VAL A 131 12.88 14.92 -0.80
N PRO A 132 13.38 16.17 -0.69
CA PRO A 132 13.38 17.10 -1.83
C PRO A 132 14.10 16.57 -3.07
N GLU A 133 15.23 15.88 -2.92
CA GLU A 133 15.95 15.25 -4.04
C GLU A 133 15.10 14.17 -4.73
N ALA A 134 14.50 13.27 -3.94
CA ALA A 134 13.67 12.20 -4.44
C ALA A 134 12.40 12.73 -5.12
N VAL A 135 11.74 13.71 -4.52
CA VAL A 135 10.55 14.36 -5.09
C VAL A 135 10.87 15.02 -6.42
N ALA A 136 11.94 15.81 -6.50
CA ALA A 136 12.33 16.49 -7.73
C ALA A 136 12.62 15.50 -8.87
N ALA A 137 13.27 14.37 -8.56
CA ALA A 137 13.56 13.33 -9.55
C ALA A 137 12.31 12.56 -10.00
N LEU A 138 11.43 12.18 -9.07
CA LEU A 138 10.23 11.41 -9.38
C LEU A 138 9.13 12.26 -10.03
N GLN A 139 9.08 13.58 -9.74
CA GLN A 139 8.18 14.54 -10.39
C GLN A 139 8.44 14.69 -11.89
N ALA A 140 9.64 14.36 -12.37
CA ALA A 140 9.94 14.35 -13.80
C ALA A 140 9.10 13.31 -14.56
N ASP A 141 8.56 12.30 -13.85
CA ASP A 141 7.80 11.19 -14.44
C ASP A 141 8.61 10.54 -15.58
N ASP A 142 9.89 10.27 -15.33
CA ASP A 142 10.78 9.60 -16.30
C ASP A 142 10.81 8.07 -16.10
N ILE A 143 10.15 7.58 -15.05
CA ILE A 143 10.08 6.16 -14.71
C ILE A 143 8.65 5.64 -14.78
N ASN A 144 8.51 4.40 -15.25
CA ASN A 144 7.25 3.67 -15.27
C ASN A 144 7.32 2.48 -14.32
N ILE A 145 6.45 2.45 -13.32
CA ILE A 145 6.40 1.35 -12.35
C ILE A 145 5.67 0.16 -12.97
N ILE A 146 6.35 -0.99 -12.99
CA ILE A 146 5.83 -2.23 -13.54
C ILE A 146 5.55 -3.19 -12.39
N ALA A 147 4.30 -3.63 -12.28
CA ALA A 147 3.88 -4.62 -11.31
C ALA A 147 3.41 -5.89 -12.02
N PRO A 148 3.87 -7.09 -11.62
CA PRO A 148 3.35 -8.32 -12.21
C PRO A 148 1.93 -8.61 -11.70
N THR A 149 1.24 -9.47 -12.41
CA THR A 149 0.06 -10.16 -11.92
C THR A 149 0.47 -11.20 -10.87
N LEU A 150 -0.15 -11.12 -9.69
CA LEU A 150 -0.02 -12.10 -8.61
C LEU A 150 -0.77 -13.40 -8.96
N PRO A 151 -0.48 -14.53 -8.28
CA PRO A 151 -1.23 -15.78 -8.49
C PRO A 151 -2.74 -15.67 -8.27
N SER A 152 -3.20 -14.68 -7.49
CA SER A 152 -4.63 -14.39 -7.30
C SER A 152 -5.32 -13.86 -8.57
N GLY A 153 -4.54 -13.40 -9.56
CA GLY A 153 -5.03 -12.74 -10.76
C GLY A 153 -5.06 -11.21 -10.67
N ASP A 154 -4.79 -10.64 -9.49
CA ASP A 154 -4.67 -9.20 -9.29
C ASP A 154 -3.26 -8.71 -9.59
N SER A 155 -3.09 -7.46 -10.02
CA SER A 155 -1.77 -6.84 -10.10
C SER A 155 -1.21 -6.60 -8.70
N ALA A 156 0.10 -6.78 -8.52
CA ALA A 156 0.76 -6.30 -7.32
C ALA A 156 0.56 -4.77 -7.23
N SER A 157 0.19 -4.27 -6.06
CA SER A 157 -0.10 -2.85 -5.88
C SER A 157 0.56 -2.25 -4.65
N GLY A 158 0.84 -0.96 -4.72
CA GLY A 158 1.42 -0.23 -3.62
C GLY A 158 1.73 1.23 -3.93
N HIS A 159 1.82 2.01 -2.86
CA HIS A 159 2.25 3.39 -2.86
C HIS A 159 3.47 3.57 -1.96
N LEU A 160 4.29 4.57 -2.26
CA LEU A 160 5.55 4.82 -1.56
C LEU A 160 5.40 6.04 -0.67
N ALA A 161 5.76 5.91 0.61
CA ALA A 161 6.06 7.05 1.48
C ALA A 161 7.57 7.16 1.71
N ILE A 162 8.07 8.39 1.77
CA ILE A 162 9.43 8.68 2.19
C ILE A 162 9.46 9.74 3.29
N SER A 163 10.49 9.69 4.12
CA SER A 163 10.80 10.69 5.14
C SER A 163 12.31 10.86 5.32
N ASP A 164 12.76 12.01 5.80
CA ASP A 164 14.17 12.25 6.09
C ASP A 164 14.39 12.87 7.50
N ALA A 165 15.66 13.15 7.83
CA ALA A 165 16.02 13.76 9.11
C ALA A 165 15.70 15.27 9.20
N ALA A 166 15.26 15.89 8.09
CA ALA A 166 15.03 17.33 7.95
C ALA A 166 13.53 17.69 7.91
N ASN A 167 12.67 16.86 8.51
CA ASN A 167 11.20 17.00 8.48
C ASN A 167 10.58 16.86 7.07
N GLY A 168 11.31 16.30 6.10
CA GLY A 168 10.77 15.99 4.79
C GLY A 168 9.82 14.80 4.88
N SER A 169 8.66 14.89 4.23
CA SER A 169 7.74 13.77 4.03
C SER A 169 7.08 13.87 2.66
N ALA A 170 7.01 12.76 1.92
CA ALA A 170 6.29 12.71 0.66
C ALA A 170 5.64 11.34 0.45
N ILE A 171 4.50 11.34 -0.23
CA ILE A 171 3.73 10.15 -0.60
C ILE A 171 3.54 10.15 -2.12
N PHE A 172 3.76 9.00 -2.75
CA PHE A 172 3.67 8.79 -4.19
C PHE A 172 2.65 7.69 -4.48
N GLU A 173 1.55 8.05 -5.14
CA GLU A 173 0.48 7.14 -5.52
C GLU A 173 0.32 7.13 -7.03
N TYR A 174 0.00 5.98 -7.62
CA TYR A 174 -0.41 5.92 -9.02
C TYR A 174 -1.92 5.70 -9.08
N ILE A 175 -2.67 6.72 -9.50
CA ILE A 175 -4.14 6.71 -9.53
C ILE A 175 -4.60 7.00 -10.96
N ALA A 176 -5.42 6.12 -11.53
CA ALA A 176 -5.85 6.18 -12.93
C ALA A 176 -4.66 6.34 -13.91
N GLY A 177 -3.58 5.61 -13.64
CA GLY A 177 -2.32 5.65 -14.37
C GLY A 177 -1.40 6.82 -14.01
N ARG A 178 -1.81 7.80 -13.21
CA ARG A 178 -1.02 9.03 -13.03
C ARG A 178 -0.32 9.05 -11.69
N LEU A 179 0.94 9.49 -11.70
CA LEU A 179 1.66 9.79 -10.48
C LEU A 179 1.02 11.00 -9.78
N VAL A 180 0.55 10.79 -8.56
CA VAL A 180 0.05 11.80 -7.63
C VAL A 180 1.04 11.88 -6.48
N ILE A 181 1.45 13.10 -6.13
CA ILE A 181 2.48 13.34 -5.11
C ILE A 181 1.96 14.31 -4.06
N HIS A 182 1.90 13.85 -2.81
CA HIS A 182 1.69 14.69 -1.65
C HIS A 182 3.04 14.94 -0.99
N ASN A 183 3.59 16.14 -1.15
CA ASN A 183 4.88 16.54 -0.59
C ASN A 183 4.71 17.65 0.45
N GLY A 184 5.20 17.43 1.67
CA GLY A 184 5.11 18.38 2.76
C GLY A 184 5.22 17.73 4.14
N SER A 185 5.77 18.47 5.11
CA SER A 185 5.99 18.00 6.48
C SER A 185 4.71 17.67 7.25
N GLN A 186 3.55 18.13 6.77
CA GLN A 186 2.24 17.79 7.33
C GLN A 186 1.80 16.34 7.04
N TYR A 187 2.35 15.69 6.02
CA TYR A 187 1.95 14.33 5.60
C TYR A 187 2.65 13.26 6.45
N LYS A 188 2.33 13.22 7.74
CA LYS A 188 3.03 12.39 8.74
C LYS A 188 2.44 10.99 8.90
N VAL A 189 1.17 10.81 8.55
CA VAL A 189 0.46 9.51 8.64
C VAL A 189 0.09 9.04 7.23
N MET A 190 0.17 7.73 6.99
CA MET A 190 -0.31 7.08 5.76
C MET A 190 -0.82 5.67 6.09
N THR A 191 -1.92 5.27 5.48
CA THR A 191 -2.43 3.88 5.50
C THR A 191 -2.67 3.37 4.09
N ASN A 192 -3.05 2.10 3.95
CA ASN A 192 -3.10 1.39 2.68
C ASN A 192 -4.37 1.59 1.83
N SER A 193 -5.35 2.37 2.26
CA SER A 193 -6.58 2.69 1.51
C SER A 193 -7.43 3.65 2.35
N PRO A 194 -8.27 4.49 1.74
CA PRO A 194 -8.36 4.80 0.29
C PRO A 194 -7.15 5.60 -0.23
N PRO A 195 -7.13 6.15 -1.47
CA PRO A 195 -6.10 7.11 -1.89
C PRO A 195 -5.96 8.28 -0.90
N TYR A 196 -4.78 8.88 -0.85
CA TYR A 196 -4.39 9.74 0.27
C TYR A 196 -5.31 10.97 0.46
N ASP A 197 -5.78 11.58 -0.62
CA ASP A 197 -6.75 12.69 -0.55
C ASP A 197 -8.03 12.31 0.21
N GLN A 198 -8.50 11.07 0.02
CA GLN A 198 -9.67 10.56 0.72
C GLN A 198 -9.35 10.22 2.17
N GLN A 199 -8.14 9.74 2.49
CA GLN A 199 -7.70 9.55 3.87
C GLN A 199 -7.72 10.89 4.64
N LEU A 200 -7.23 11.96 4.02
CA LEU A 200 -7.29 13.31 4.58
C LEU A 200 -8.74 13.79 4.81
N ALA A 201 -9.62 13.61 3.82
CA ALA A 201 -11.02 14.00 3.92
C ALA A 201 -11.77 13.26 5.05
N LEU A 202 -11.59 11.94 5.15
CA LEU A 202 -12.19 11.12 6.22
C LEU A 202 -11.69 11.54 7.61
N THR A 203 -10.46 12.03 7.70
CA THR A 203 -9.86 12.47 8.96
C THR A 203 -10.37 13.82 9.41
N ALA A 204 -10.73 14.72 8.49
CA ALA A 204 -11.35 16.00 8.83
C ALA A 204 -12.64 15.78 9.64
N TYR A 205 -13.46 14.79 9.27
CA TYR A 205 -14.65 14.41 10.04
C TYR A 205 -14.30 13.96 11.48
N TRP A 206 -13.30 13.09 11.65
CA TRP A 206 -12.90 12.62 12.98
C TRP A 206 -12.26 13.72 13.84
N GLN A 207 -11.64 14.72 13.23
CA GLN A 207 -11.12 15.89 13.93
C GLN A 207 -12.24 16.74 14.55
N GLU A 208 -13.38 16.90 13.86
CA GLU A 208 -14.54 17.65 14.39
C GLU A 208 -15.17 16.98 15.61
N ILE A 209 -15.19 15.64 15.67
CA ILE A 209 -15.68 14.89 16.83
C ILE A 209 -14.75 15.08 18.05
N GLY A 210 -13.44 15.22 17.79
CA GLY A 210 -12.40 15.25 18.81
C GLY A 210 -12.07 13.84 19.32
N GLY A 211 -10.83 13.41 19.10
CA GLY A 211 -10.41 12.04 19.44
C GLY A 211 -10.41 11.70 20.94
N SER A 212 -10.53 12.69 21.83
CA SER A 212 -10.77 12.47 23.26
C SER A 212 -12.23 12.09 23.57
N THR A 213 -13.15 12.46 22.69
CA THR A 213 -14.57 12.09 22.77
C THR A 213 -14.79 10.70 22.21
N PHE A 214 -14.32 10.46 20.98
CA PHE A 214 -14.48 9.19 20.29
C PHE A 214 -13.43 9.02 19.20
N LEU A 215 -12.95 7.79 19.04
CA LEU A 215 -12.16 7.36 17.90
C LEU A 215 -12.71 6.04 17.35
N PRO A 216 -12.64 5.83 16.03
CA PRO A 216 -13.06 4.59 15.43
C PRO A 216 -12.10 3.45 15.80
N GLY A 217 -12.62 2.42 16.50
CA GLY A 217 -11.82 1.34 17.07
C GLY A 217 -11.66 0.10 16.19
N THR A 218 -12.12 0.12 14.93
CA THR A 218 -11.95 -1.04 14.04
C THR A 218 -10.55 -1.06 13.42
N TYR A 219 -10.29 -2.09 12.60
CA TYR A 219 -9.01 -2.28 11.93
C TYR A 219 -9.01 -1.83 10.45
N ARG A 220 -10.11 -1.22 9.98
CA ARG A 220 -10.15 -0.60 8.65
C ARG A 220 -9.04 0.44 8.52
N ALA A 221 -8.49 0.59 7.31
CA ALA A 221 -7.40 1.53 7.04
C ALA A 221 -7.76 2.97 7.47
N ALA A 222 -8.96 3.46 7.11
CA ALA A 222 -9.44 4.77 7.53
C ALA A 222 -9.53 4.95 9.07
N ASP A 223 -9.96 3.91 9.80
CA ASP A 223 -10.07 3.95 11.26
C ASP A 223 -8.67 4.04 11.90
N ARG A 224 -7.71 3.27 11.39
CA ARG A 224 -6.31 3.31 11.82
C ARG A 224 -5.66 4.65 11.49
N PHE A 225 -5.95 5.21 10.32
CA PHE A 225 -5.47 6.53 9.94
C PHE A 225 -5.99 7.61 10.89
N ALA A 226 -7.28 7.57 11.25
CA ALA A 226 -7.90 8.52 12.17
C ALA A 226 -7.29 8.41 13.59
N ARG A 227 -7.14 7.18 14.11
CA ARG A 227 -6.47 6.92 15.40
C ARG A 227 -5.04 7.41 15.40
N LEU A 228 -4.25 7.03 14.40
CA LEU A 228 -2.85 7.41 14.30
C LEU A 228 -2.66 8.91 14.12
N SER A 229 -3.50 9.57 13.31
CA SER A 229 -3.46 11.03 13.10
C SER A 229 -3.76 11.80 14.38
N TYR A 230 -4.76 11.36 15.14
CA TYR A 230 -5.07 11.97 16.44
C TYR A 230 -3.94 11.73 17.45
N ILE A 231 -3.56 10.46 17.68
CA ILE A 231 -2.60 10.09 18.73
C ILE A 231 -1.22 10.70 18.44
N LEU A 232 -0.78 10.73 17.17
CA LEU A 232 0.49 11.35 16.79
C LEU A 232 0.54 12.84 17.13
N HIS A 233 -0.60 13.54 17.06
CA HIS A 233 -0.72 14.94 17.44
C HIS A 233 -0.80 15.12 18.97
N SER A 234 -1.42 14.17 19.68
CA SER A 234 -1.66 14.27 21.13
C SER A 234 -0.52 13.73 22.00
N VAL A 235 0.33 12.85 21.48
CA VAL A 235 1.39 12.24 22.28
C VAL A 235 2.46 13.27 22.67
N PRO A 236 2.89 13.31 23.95
CA PRO A 236 3.92 14.26 24.38
C PRO A 236 5.22 14.10 23.60
N LYS A 237 5.84 15.24 23.29
CA LYS A 237 7.19 15.29 22.75
C LYS A 237 8.20 14.91 23.84
N VAL A 238 8.81 13.74 23.69
CA VAL A 238 9.84 13.22 24.61
C VAL A 238 11.24 13.68 24.21
N ASN A 239 12.20 13.70 25.14
CA ASN A 239 13.51 14.33 24.92
C ASN A 239 14.68 13.34 24.83
N THR A 240 14.43 12.04 24.73
CA THR A 240 15.47 11.02 24.56
C THR A 240 15.11 10.06 23.42
N SER A 241 16.13 9.56 22.71
CA SER A 241 15.93 8.62 21.59
C SER A 241 15.26 7.33 22.06
N GLU A 242 15.59 6.84 23.26
CA GLU A 242 14.98 5.64 23.84
C GLU A 242 13.48 5.80 24.06
N LEU A 243 13.07 6.94 24.63
CA LEU A 243 11.65 7.24 24.82
C LEU A 243 10.96 7.53 23.48
N ALA A 244 11.64 8.18 22.52
CA ALA A 244 11.07 8.46 21.22
C ALA A 244 10.79 7.17 20.44
N VAL A 245 11.75 6.23 20.42
CA VAL A 245 11.57 4.90 19.84
C VAL A 245 10.44 4.14 20.54
N ALA A 246 10.38 4.16 21.87
CA ALA A 246 9.29 3.52 22.63
C ALA A 246 7.92 4.14 22.31
N THR A 247 7.85 5.46 22.15
CA THR A 247 6.65 6.19 21.71
C THR A 247 6.25 5.74 20.30
N VAL A 248 7.17 5.69 19.34
CA VAL A 248 6.80 5.25 17.98
C VAL A 248 6.34 3.80 17.96
N PHE A 249 7.00 2.91 18.71
CA PHE A 249 6.53 1.53 18.88
C PHE A 249 5.12 1.46 19.47
N SER A 250 4.78 2.28 20.46
CA SER A 250 3.43 2.29 21.03
C SER A 250 2.39 2.74 20.00
N LEU A 251 2.70 3.76 19.18
CA LEU A 251 1.85 4.21 18.08
C LEU A 251 1.58 3.09 17.07
N VAL A 252 2.63 2.41 16.57
CA VAL A 252 2.43 1.37 15.54
C VAL A 252 1.82 0.08 16.11
N ARG A 253 2.03 -0.22 17.39
CA ARG A 253 1.35 -1.35 18.06
C ARG A 253 -0.15 -1.06 18.24
N GLU A 254 -0.53 0.18 18.52
CA GLU A 254 -1.93 0.60 18.70
C GLU A 254 -2.77 0.42 17.42
N VAL A 255 -2.19 0.70 16.25
CA VAL A 255 -2.83 0.47 14.93
C VAL A 255 -2.53 -0.90 14.31
N SER A 256 -1.82 -1.79 15.01
CA SER A 256 -1.58 -3.14 14.52
C SER A 256 -2.88 -3.96 14.52
N VAL A 257 -3.04 -4.81 13.51
CA VAL A 257 -4.13 -5.78 13.42
C VAL A 257 -3.72 -7.06 14.13
N PRO A 258 -4.51 -7.59 15.08
CA PRO A 258 -4.19 -8.81 15.81
C PRO A 258 -3.90 -10.01 14.91
N LEU A 259 -2.97 -10.85 15.38
CA LEU A 259 -2.63 -12.11 14.71
C LEU A 259 -3.84 -13.05 14.66
N GLY A 260 -4.13 -13.58 13.46
CA GLY A 260 -5.23 -14.51 13.21
C GLY A 260 -6.60 -13.84 13.04
N LEU A 261 -6.70 -12.52 13.20
CA LEU A 261 -7.95 -11.81 12.95
C LEU A 261 -8.27 -11.80 11.44
N MET A 262 -9.46 -12.26 11.10
CA MET A 262 -10.03 -12.20 9.76
C MET A 262 -11.42 -11.58 9.84
N ASP A 263 -11.77 -10.71 8.89
CA ASP A 263 -13.14 -10.20 8.75
C ASP A 263 -13.73 -10.70 7.43
N PRO A 264 -14.71 -11.62 7.44
CA PRO A 264 -15.34 -12.13 6.22
C PRO A 264 -16.02 -11.05 5.37
N ARG A 265 -16.45 -9.93 5.97
CA ARG A 265 -17.09 -8.81 5.26
C ARG A 265 -16.07 -7.84 4.67
N HIS A 266 -14.85 -7.86 5.20
CA HIS A 266 -13.74 -7.05 4.73
C HIS A 266 -12.55 -7.99 4.46
N PRO A 267 -12.61 -8.77 3.37
CA PRO A 267 -11.53 -9.68 3.00
C PRO A 267 -10.23 -8.94 2.70
N ASN A 268 -10.22 -7.60 2.72
CA ASN A 268 -9.03 -6.78 2.60
C ASN A 268 -8.29 -6.56 3.94
N LEU A 269 -8.81 -7.04 5.08
CA LEU A 269 -8.16 -6.93 6.40
C LEU A 269 -7.20 -8.10 6.70
N ALA A 270 -5.93 -7.80 6.96
CA ALA A 270 -4.91 -8.79 7.34
C ALA A 270 -4.26 -8.50 8.69
N SER A 271 -3.74 -9.57 9.33
CA SER A 271 -2.94 -9.48 10.55
C SER A 271 -1.59 -8.80 10.35
N THR A 272 -1.17 -7.99 11.31
CA THR A 272 0.20 -7.46 11.36
C THR A 272 1.18 -8.61 11.52
N ARG A 273 2.24 -8.63 10.70
CA ARG A 273 3.31 -9.64 10.67
C ARG A 273 4.59 -9.15 11.30
N TRP A 274 4.88 -7.87 11.12
CA TRP A 274 6.03 -7.20 11.73
C TRP A 274 5.81 -5.69 11.76
N ARG A 275 6.65 -5.03 12.55
CA ARG A 275 6.74 -3.59 12.68
C ARG A 275 8.18 -3.15 12.53
N SER A 276 8.37 -1.95 12.03
CA SER A 276 9.67 -1.27 12.03
C SER A 276 9.55 0.09 12.70
N VAL A 277 10.64 0.53 13.31
CA VAL A 277 10.83 1.90 13.79
C VAL A 277 12.22 2.34 13.34
N THR A 278 12.34 3.55 12.83
CA THR A 278 13.62 4.07 12.34
C THR A 278 13.91 5.42 12.97
N ASP A 279 15.06 5.55 13.63
CA ASP A 279 15.63 6.83 14.06
C ASP A 279 16.46 7.40 12.90
N HIS A 280 15.98 8.49 12.30
CA HIS A 280 16.61 9.09 11.12
C HIS A 280 17.99 9.69 11.44
N THR A 281 18.12 10.34 12.61
CA THR A 281 19.33 11.05 13.03
C THR A 281 20.42 10.08 13.46
N ALA A 282 20.05 9.09 14.29
CA ALA A 282 20.98 8.06 14.72
C ALA A 282 21.34 7.09 13.59
N ARG A 283 20.47 6.97 12.57
CA ARG A 283 20.52 5.97 11.49
C ARG A 283 20.41 4.56 12.05
N ARG A 284 19.37 4.35 12.85
CA ARG A 284 19.10 3.08 13.52
C ARG A 284 17.76 2.52 13.08
N TYR A 285 17.79 1.31 12.53
CA TYR A 285 16.62 0.59 12.04
C TYR A 285 16.23 -0.50 13.03
N PHE A 286 15.07 -0.39 13.66
CA PHE A 286 14.50 -1.35 14.59
C PHE A 286 13.47 -2.22 13.87
N PHE A 287 13.42 -3.49 14.26
CA PHE A 287 12.48 -4.47 13.71
C PHE A 287 11.86 -5.31 14.82
N GLU A 288 10.56 -5.55 14.72
CA GLU A 288 9.80 -6.40 15.64
C GLU A 288 8.88 -7.34 14.84
N SER A 289 9.10 -8.64 14.96
CA SER A 289 8.15 -9.65 14.46
C SER A 289 6.97 -9.78 15.43
N THR A 290 5.75 -10.00 14.92
CA THR A 290 4.60 -10.27 15.79
C THR A 290 4.55 -11.70 16.29
N THR A 291 5.29 -12.61 15.66
CA THR A 291 5.32 -14.03 16.01
C THR A 291 6.51 -14.40 16.89
N HIS A 292 7.41 -13.46 17.15
CA HIS A 292 8.58 -13.65 18.01
C HIS A 292 8.66 -12.52 19.03
N PRO A 293 8.71 -12.81 20.34
CA PRO A 293 8.66 -11.79 21.39
C PRO A 293 10.04 -11.13 21.60
N SER A 294 10.64 -10.59 20.54
CA SER A 294 11.93 -9.91 20.57
C SER A 294 11.94 -8.71 19.61
N VAL A 295 12.70 -7.68 20.01
CA VAL A 295 13.04 -6.53 19.17
C VAL A 295 14.55 -6.51 18.99
N PHE A 296 14.98 -6.35 17.75
CA PHE A 296 16.37 -6.10 17.42
C PHE A 296 16.51 -4.79 16.65
N TRP A 297 17.74 -4.28 16.55
CA TRP A 297 18.04 -3.12 15.73
C TRP A 297 19.39 -3.22 15.03
N VAL A 298 19.51 -2.45 13.97
CA VAL A 298 20.72 -2.27 13.18
C VAL A 298 21.13 -0.81 13.27
N ASP A 299 22.30 -0.54 13.83
CA ASP A 299 22.97 0.75 13.74
C ASP A 299 23.77 0.79 12.44
N LEU A 300 23.33 1.60 11.47
CA LEU A 300 23.95 1.65 10.15
C LEU A 300 25.42 2.07 10.22
N LYS A 301 25.85 2.77 11.27
CA LYS A 301 27.26 3.18 11.45
C LYS A 301 28.15 2.00 11.86
N SER A 302 27.56 0.94 12.39
CA SER A 302 28.25 -0.26 12.89
C SER A 302 28.23 -1.43 11.89
N VAL A 303 27.49 -1.31 10.79
CA VAL A 303 27.44 -2.34 9.75
C VAL A 303 28.71 -2.27 8.88
N ASP A 304 29.35 -3.41 8.69
CA ASP A 304 30.40 -3.55 7.69
C ASP A 304 29.80 -3.74 6.29
N PHE A 305 29.89 -2.70 5.45
CA PHE A 305 29.43 -2.71 4.06
C PHE A 305 30.49 -3.20 3.06
N THR A 306 31.63 -3.71 3.50
CA THR A 306 32.63 -4.29 2.60
C THR A 306 32.20 -5.68 2.10
N GLY A 307 32.64 -6.06 0.89
CA GLY A 307 32.44 -7.42 0.36
C GLY A 307 31.06 -7.69 -0.26
N GLY A 308 30.27 -6.66 -0.58
CA GLY A 308 29.01 -6.82 -1.29
C GLY A 308 27.78 -6.88 -0.38
N ALA A 309 26.68 -7.42 -0.89
CA ALA A 309 25.44 -7.52 -0.14
C ALA A 309 25.53 -8.52 1.02
N LYS A 310 24.86 -8.18 2.11
CA LYS A 310 24.77 -9.02 3.30
C LYS A 310 23.33 -9.09 3.80
N ARG A 311 23.04 -10.10 4.60
CA ARG A 311 21.72 -10.34 5.20
C ARG A 311 21.86 -10.85 6.63
N LEU A 312 20.91 -10.52 7.50
CA LEU A 312 20.80 -11.12 8.83
C LEU A 312 20.38 -12.61 8.74
N PRO A 313 20.77 -13.45 9.73
CA PRO A 313 20.30 -14.84 9.81
C PRO A 313 18.77 -14.93 9.80
N TRP A 314 18.24 -16.00 9.20
CA TRP A 314 16.80 -16.27 9.12
C TRP A 314 16.54 -17.78 9.36
N PRO A 315 15.53 -18.17 10.16
CA PRO A 315 14.58 -17.32 10.88
C PRO A 315 15.23 -16.46 11.97
N GLU A 316 14.56 -15.38 12.37
CA GLU A 316 15.09 -14.32 13.24
C GLU A 316 15.00 -14.66 14.75
N GLU A 317 14.76 -15.93 15.09
CA GLU A 317 14.37 -16.40 16.43
C GLU A 317 15.39 -16.03 17.53
N ASP A 318 16.68 -15.94 17.20
CA ASP A 318 17.77 -15.61 18.13
C ASP A 318 18.26 -14.14 18.02
N LEU A 319 17.51 -13.27 17.34
CA LEU A 319 17.86 -11.86 17.17
C LEU A 319 17.19 -11.00 18.25
N ALA A 320 18.02 -10.31 19.02
CA ALA A 320 17.62 -9.36 20.05
C ALA A 320 18.72 -8.32 20.22
N GLY A 321 18.37 -7.10 20.58
CA GLY A 321 19.34 -6.05 20.83
C GLY A 321 20.00 -5.52 19.54
N ASP A 322 21.23 -5.05 19.64
CA ASP A 322 22.03 -4.65 18.48
C ASP A 322 22.53 -5.89 17.71
N VAL A 323 22.17 -5.98 16.44
CA VAL A 323 22.56 -7.09 15.55
C VAL A 323 23.39 -6.63 14.35
N SER A 324 23.96 -5.41 14.40
CA SER A 324 24.73 -4.81 13.30
C SER A 324 25.93 -5.64 12.85
N SER A 325 26.52 -6.43 13.76
CA SER A 325 27.65 -7.34 13.48
C SER A 325 27.24 -8.73 12.98
N LYS A 326 25.94 -9.06 12.96
CA LYS A 326 25.44 -10.39 12.60
C LYS A 326 25.16 -10.55 11.10
N PHE A 327 25.37 -9.52 10.28
CA PHE A 327 25.21 -9.60 8.83
C PHE A 327 26.22 -10.56 8.20
N ALA A 328 25.72 -11.53 7.43
CA ALA A 328 26.51 -12.49 6.68
C ALA A 328 26.42 -12.21 5.17
N PRO A 329 27.49 -12.45 4.39
CA PRO A 329 27.46 -12.35 2.93
C PRO A 329 26.28 -13.12 2.33
N ALA A 330 25.59 -12.51 1.37
CA ALA A 330 24.48 -13.13 0.67
C ALA A 330 24.36 -12.55 -0.74
N GLU A 331 23.97 -13.39 -1.69
CA GLU A 331 23.63 -12.92 -3.04
C GLU A 331 22.41 -11.99 -2.96
N PRO A 332 22.45 -10.78 -3.58
CA PRO A 332 21.31 -9.89 -3.64
C PRO A 332 20.11 -10.61 -4.25
N PHE A 333 18.94 -10.44 -3.64
CA PHE A 333 17.72 -11.00 -4.19
C PHE A 333 17.34 -10.32 -5.52
N PRO A 334 16.76 -11.07 -6.47
CA PRO A 334 16.26 -10.49 -7.71
C PRO A 334 14.98 -9.70 -7.44
N PHE A 335 14.78 -8.57 -8.13
CA PHE A 335 13.51 -7.87 -8.05
C PHE A 335 12.39 -8.63 -8.78
N LEU A 336 11.19 -8.47 -8.25
CA LEU A 336 9.95 -9.00 -8.79
C LEU A 336 9.77 -8.54 -10.23
N ARG A 337 9.44 -9.42 -11.17
CA ARG A 337 9.19 -9.03 -12.56
C ARG A 337 8.13 -9.90 -13.22
N PRO A 338 7.41 -9.38 -14.24
CA PRO A 338 6.53 -10.18 -15.06
C PRO A 338 7.28 -11.40 -15.64
N GLY A 339 6.69 -12.60 -15.54
CA GLY A 339 7.25 -13.83 -16.13
C GLY A 339 8.33 -14.55 -15.34
N ILE A 340 8.57 -14.24 -14.05
CA ILE A 340 9.31 -15.15 -13.16
C ILE A 340 8.34 -16.23 -12.64
N GLU A 341 8.47 -17.44 -13.18
CA GLU A 341 7.78 -18.66 -12.69
C GLU A 341 8.27 -19.15 -11.31
N ARG A 342 9.28 -18.50 -10.70
CA ARG A 342 9.80 -18.87 -9.37
C ARG A 342 8.93 -18.46 -8.20
N PHE A 343 7.79 -17.81 -8.44
CA PHE A 343 6.71 -17.84 -7.46
C PHE A 343 6.12 -19.25 -7.49
N GLN A 344 6.85 -20.22 -6.94
CA GLN A 344 6.24 -21.43 -6.42
C GLN A 344 5.65 -21.00 -5.09
N PRO A 345 4.33 -20.74 -4.99
CA PRO A 345 3.71 -20.73 -3.69
C PRO A 345 4.13 -22.02 -2.99
N SER A 346 4.56 -21.94 -1.72
CA SER A 346 4.78 -23.16 -0.94
C SER A 346 3.50 -24.00 -1.03
N LEU A 347 3.63 -25.33 -0.96
CA LEU A 347 2.49 -26.27 -0.89
C LEU A 347 1.41 -25.88 0.16
N GLU A 348 1.76 -24.99 1.11
CA GLU A 348 0.85 -24.34 2.06
C GLU A 348 -0.20 -23.41 1.41
N PHE A 349 0.14 -22.73 0.31
CA PHE A 349 -0.79 -21.88 -0.45
C PHE A 349 -1.93 -22.71 -1.07
N VAL A 350 -1.62 -23.92 -1.54
CA VAL A 350 -2.60 -24.83 -2.17
C VAL A 350 -3.46 -25.53 -1.13
N ASN A 351 -2.90 -25.88 0.04
CA ASN A 351 -3.68 -26.50 1.12
C ASN A 351 -4.63 -25.50 1.81
N TRP A 352 -4.27 -24.22 1.89
CA TRP A 352 -5.08 -23.22 2.59
C TRP A 352 -6.15 -22.56 1.69
N ALA A 353 -5.87 -22.35 0.39
CA ALA A 353 -6.82 -21.75 -0.55
C ALA A 353 -7.98 -22.67 -0.99
N GLY A 354 -8.08 -23.90 -0.46
CA GLY A 354 -9.19 -24.81 -0.79
C GLY A 354 -8.98 -26.30 -0.51
N GLY A 355 -8.14 -26.68 0.45
CA GLY A 355 -7.84 -28.08 0.74
C GLY A 355 -8.06 -28.42 2.22
N GLY A 356 -9.31 -28.41 2.68
CA GLY A 356 -9.66 -29.15 3.88
C GLY A 356 -9.16 -30.59 3.74
N VAL A 357 -8.58 -31.13 4.81
CA VAL A 357 -8.10 -32.51 4.89
C VAL A 357 -9.22 -33.46 4.48
N LEU A 358 -9.28 -33.82 3.19
CA LEU A 358 -10.06 -34.94 2.73
C LEU A 358 -9.16 -36.16 2.82
N ASN A 359 -9.56 -37.04 3.73
CA ASN A 359 -9.04 -38.38 3.89
C ASN A 359 -8.71 -39.01 2.53
N LYS A 360 -7.57 -39.71 2.48
CA LYS A 360 -7.20 -40.60 1.37
C LYS A 360 -8.39 -41.50 1.00
N GLY A 361 -9.05 -41.19 -0.12
CA GLY A 361 -10.10 -42.04 -0.68
C GLY A 361 -11.15 -41.26 -1.45
N VAL A 362 -11.26 -41.56 -2.75
CA VAL A 362 -12.27 -41.11 -3.73
C VAL A 362 -11.97 -39.77 -4.41
N VAL A 363 -11.37 -39.89 -5.60
CA VAL A 363 -11.27 -38.84 -6.62
C VAL A 363 -12.66 -38.60 -7.21
N GLY A 364 -13.19 -37.39 -7.09
CA GLY A 364 -14.30 -36.89 -7.90
C GLY A 364 -13.78 -35.86 -8.91
N GLU A 365 -14.02 -36.10 -10.19
CA GLU A 365 -13.61 -35.24 -11.31
C GLU A 365 -14.09 -33.79 -11.11
N VAL A 366 -13.18 -32.82 -11.29
CA VAL A 366 -13.54 -31.41 -11.41
C VAL A 366 -14.22 -31.21 -12.77
N ASP A 367 -15.48 -30.78 -12.77
CA ASP A 367 -16.25 -30.54 -13.99
C ASP A 367 -15.72 -29.31 -14.74
N MET A 368 -14.81 -29.57 -15.69
CA MET A 368 -14.20 -28.57 -16.58
C MET A 368 -15.23 -27.76 -17.38
N LYS A 369 -16.48 -28.23 -17.53
CA LYS A 369 -17.53 -27.44 -18.19
C LYS A 369 -18.04 -26.30 -17.31
N ALA A 370 -18.09 -26.47 -15.99
CA ALA A 370 -18.52 -25.40 -15.07
C ALA A 370 -17.51 -24.24 -15.06
N TYR A 371 -16.21 -24.55 -15.11
CA TYR A 371 -15.13 -23.57 -15.22
C TYR A 371 -15.21 -22.77 -16.53
N GLU A 372 -15.39 -23.45 -17.66
CA GLU A 372 -15.45 -22.75 -18.96
C GLU A 372 -16.75 -21.93 -19.11
N MET A 373 -17.83 -22.35 -18.46
CA MET A 373 -19.09 -21.59 -18.41
C MET A 373 -18.96 -20.31 -17.57
N GLN A 374 -18.23 -20.34 -16.45
CA GLN A 374 -17.93 -19.14 -15.64
C GLN A 374 -17.03 -18.13 -16.37
N LYS A 375 -16.06 -18.63 -17.14
CA LYS A 375 -15.21 -17.80 -18.01
C LYS A 375 -16.01 -17.13 -19.13
N GLN A 376 -16.92 -17.87 -19.78
CA GLN A 376 -17.83 -17.31 -20.78
C GLN A 376 -18.81 -16.29 -20.20
N LEU A 377 -19.29 -16.51 -18.96
CA LEU A 377 -20.16 -15.56 -18.26
C LEU A 377 -19.41 -14.25 -17.96
N ARG A 378 -18.15 -14.32 -17.55
CA ARG A 378 -17.29 -13.16 -17.30
C ARG A 378 -17.01 -12.35 -18.57
N ILE A 379 -16.75 -13.04 -19.69
CA ILE A 379 -16.62 -12.41 -21.02
C ILE A 379 -17.94 -11.76 -21.46
N THR A 380 -19.07 -12.40 -21.18
CA THR A 380 -20.41 -11.87 -21.51
C THR A 380 -20.76 -10.64 -20.66
N ILE A 381 -20.38 -10.62 -19.39
CA ILE A 381 -20.54 -9.44 -18.51
C ILE A 381 -19.64 -8.29 -18.96
N ASP A 382 -18.40 -8.58 -19.35
CA ASP A 382 -17.49 -7.58 -19.92
C ASP A 382 -17.96 -7.07 -21.29
N PHE A 383 -18.61 -7.92 -22.09
CA PHE A 383 -19.29 -7.52 -23.32
C PHE A 383 -20.52 -6.66 -23.02
N ALA A 384 -21.37 -7.04 -22.07
CA ALA A 384 -22.55 -6.26 -21.66
C ALA A 384 -22.16 -4.87 -21.10
N ARG A 385 -21.04 -4.77 -20.38
CA ARG A 385 -20.44 -3.50 -19.93
C ARG A 385 -19.95 -2.62 -21.09
N ARG A 386 -19.61 -3.21 -22.24
CA ARG A 386 -19.18 -2.51 -23.46
C ARG A 386 -20.33 -2.15 -24.41
N VAL A 387 -21.54 -2.69 -24.21
CA VAL A 387 -22.67 -2.60 -25.17
C VAL A 387 -23.71 -1.52 -24.82
N LEU A 388 -23.54 -0.76 -23.73
CA LEU A 388 -24.31 0.47 -23.54
C LEU A 388 -23.80 1.55 -24.51
N SER A 389 -24.64 1.98 -25.44
CA SER A 389 -24.28 3.04 -26.39
C SER A 389 -24.02 4.36 -25.65
N ALA A 390 -23.01 5.13 -26.11
CA ALA A 390 -22.60 6.39 -25.50
C ALA A 390 -23.78 7.37 -25.26
N ALA A 391 -24.80 7.33 -26.12
CA ALA A 391 -26.01 8.15 -26.00
C ALA A 391 -26.90 7.78 -24.79
N GLN A 392 -26.99 6.50 -24.43
CA GLN A 392 -27.77 6.05 -23.26
C GLN A 392 -27.04 6.36 -21.94
N LEU A 393 -25.71 6.37 -21.98
CA LEU A 393 -24.86 6.76 -20.86
C LEU A 393 -24.94 8.27 -20.62
N GLU A 394 -24.85 9.11 -21.66
CA GLU A 394 -25.02 10.56 -21.57
C GLU A 394 -26.40 10.95 -21.01
N GLN A 395 -27.47 10.29 -21.44
CA GLN A 395 -28.82 10.57 -20.94
C GLN A 395 -28.97 10.21 -19.46
N SER A 396 -28.31 9.15 -19.00
CA SER A 396 -28.36 8.71 -17.60
C SER A 396 -27.50 9.59 -16.70
N ILE A 397 -26.32 10.01 -17.18
CA ILE A 397 -25.43 10.98 -16.51
C ILE A 397 -26.14 12.34 -16.37
N GLY A 398 -26.82 12.81 -17.42
CA GLY A 398 -27.56 14.06 -17.39
C GLY A 398 -28.70 14.06 -16.34
N LYS A 399 -29.42 12.94 -16.22
CA LYS A 399 -30.48 12.78 -15.21
C LYS A 399 -29.93 12.69 -13.79
N ALA A 400 -28.81 11.98 -13.58
CA ALA A 400 -28.16 11.86 -12.28
C ALA A 400 -27.55 13.19 -11.80
N SER A 401 -26.89 13.95 -12.69
CA SER A 401 -26.38 15.29 -12.38
C SER A 401 -27.50 16.28 -12.05
N ALA A 402 -28.63 16.22 -12.76
CA ALA A 402 -29.79 17.07 -12.46
C ALA A 402 -30.36 16.78 -11.06
N LEU A 403 -30.47 15.50 -10.69
CA LEU A 403 -30.96 15.08 -9.38
C LEU A 403 -29.98 15.43 -8.25
N ALA A 404 -28.67 15.29 -8.48
CA ALA A 404 -27.64 15.67 -7.52
C ALA A 404 -27.62 17.19 -7.27
N ASN A 405 -27.72 17.99 -8.33
CA ASN A 405 -27.80 19.45 -8.23
C ASN A 405 -29.09 19.91 -7.52
N GLU A 406 -30.22 19.23 -7.76
CA GLU A 406 -31.47 19.50 -7.04
C GLU A 406 -31.35 19.15 -5.56
N THR A 407 -30.68 18.05 -5.22
CA THR A 407 -30.51 17.56 -3.85
C THR A 407 -29.51 18.41 -3.06
N VAL A 408 -28.40 18.82 -3.68
CA VAL A 408 -27.40 19.74 -3.09
C VAL A 408 -27.98 21.14 -2.95
N GLY A 409 -28.74 21.62 -3.95
CA GLY A 409 -29.45 22.91 -3.88
C GLY A 409 -30.45 22.95 -2.73
N LYS A 410 -31.27 21.90 -2.58
CA LYS A 410 -32.23 21.77 -1.47
C LYS A 410 -31.57 21.62 -0.11
N SER A 411 -30.40 20.96 -0.03
CA SER A 411 -29.64 20.80 1.22
C SER A 411 -28.95 22.09 1.66
N ALA A 412 -28.47 22.91 0.71
CA ALA A 412 -27.91 24.23 0.99
C ALA A 412 -28.98 25.24 1.46
N GLU A 413 -30.20 25.18 0.89
CA GLU A 413 -31.36 25.95 1.36
C GLU A 413 -31.80 25.52 2.77
N TYR A 414 -31.74 24.23 3.09
CA TYR A 414 -32.14 23.71 4.41
C TYR A 414 -31.14 24.04 5.54
N LEU A 415 -29.86 24.25 5.19
CA LEU A 415 -28.76 24.47 6.15
C LEU A 415 -28.35 25.94 6.32
N ASN A 416 -28.95 26.87 5.57
CA ASN A 416 -28.75 28.33 5.67
C ASN A 416 -27.26 28.74 5.77
N LEU A 417 -26.38 28.07 5.01
CA LEU A 417 -24.95 28.36 4.98
C LEU A 417 -24.68 29.59 4.08
N PRO A 418 -24.21 30.73 4.62
CA PRO A 418 -23.82 31.87 3.81
C PRO A 418 -22.41 31.65 3.25
N GLY A 419 -22.24 31.67 1.92
CA GLY A 419 -20.91 31.83 1.30
C GLY A 419 -20.54 30.98 0.08
N PHE A 420 -21.44 30.23 -0.55
CA PHE A 420 -21.12 29.55 -1.82
C PHE A 420 -21.42 30.50 -3.01
N PRO A 421 -20.42 30.97 -3.78
CA PRO A 421 -20.71 31.76 -4.97
C PRO A 421 -21.13 30.84 -6.13
N PRO A 422 -22.19 31.19 -6.88
CA PRO A 422 -22.53 30.53 -8.13
C PRO A 422 -21.77 31.19 -9.28
N ALA A 423 -20.65 30.61 -9.71
CA ALA A 423 -20.07 30.63 -11.07
C ALA A 423 -18.55 30.38 -11.04
N GLY A 424 -18.06 29.50 -11.93
CA GLY A 424 -16.66 29.55 -12.37
C GLY A 424 -15.78 28.33 -12.12
N LEU A 425 -16.23 27.11 -12.46
CA LEU A 425 -15.31 26.01 -12.75
C LEU A 425 -15.05 25.96 -14.26
N TRP A 426 -14.11 26.77 -14.75
CA TRP A 426 -13.59 26.63 -16.11
C TRP A 426 -12.48 25.58 -16.12
N ARG A 427 -12.60 24.57 -16.98
CA ARG A 427 -11.54 23.59 -17.29
C ARG A 427 -11.10 23.78 -18.74
N PRO A 428 -9.80 23.77 -19.05
CA PRO A 428 -9.32 23.88 -20.43
C PRO A 428 -9.76 22.65 -21.25
N PRO A 429 -9.96 22.80 -22.58
CA PRO A 429 -10.25 21.66 -23.45
C PRO A 429 -9.02 20.75 -23.56
N PRO A 430 -9.22 19.42 -23.74
CA PRO A 430 -8.13 18.47 -23.89
C PRO A 430 -7.32 18.73 -25.18
N PRO A 431 -6.00 18.43 -25.19
CA PRO A 431 -5.20 18.49 -26.42
C PRO A 431 -5.70 17.50 -27.48
N LYS A 432 -5.46 17.82 -28.76
CA LYS A 432 -5.79 16.93 -29.89
C LYS A 432 -5.11 15.56 -29.71
N GLY A 433 -5.90 14.47 -29.74
CA GLY A 433 -5.43 13.08 -29.63
C GLY A 433 -6.01 12.28 -28.45
N PHE A 434 -6.88 12.88 -27.64
CA PHE A 434 -7.39 12.35 -26.36
C PHE A 434 -8.49 11.27 -26.46
N GLY A 435 -8.72 10.67 -27.64
CA GLY A 435 -10.00 10.05 -28.00
C GLY A 435 -10.03 8.53 -28.19
N GLU A 436 -9.16 7.73 -27.56
CA GLU A 436 -9.08 6.29 -27.91
C GLU A 436 -9.31 5.27 -26.77
N ARG A 437 -9.77 5.65 -25.57
CA ARG A 437 -10.20 4.65 -24.56
C ARG A 437 -11.46 5.02 -23.77
N PRO A 438 -12.43 4.09 -23.64
CA PRO A 438 -13.62 4.24 -22.79
C PRO A 438 -13.33 4.33 -21.27
N SER A 439 -12.12 4.03 -20.81
CA SER A 439 -11.72 4.07 -19.39
C SER A 439 -11.60 5.48 -18.81
N ASP A 440 -11.59 6.51 -19.68
CA ASP A 440 -11.06 7.82 -19.29
C ASP A 440 -12.16 8.81 -18.82
N MET A 441 -13.39 8.33 -18.61
CA MET A 441 -14.52 9.11 -18.07
C MET A 441 -14.92 8.78 -16.62
N ALA A 442 -14.19 7.90 -15.93
CA ALA A 442 -14.63 7.30 -14.67
C ALA A 442 -14.35 8.02 -13.31
N PRO A 443 -13.81 9.24 -13.17
CA PRO A 443 -13.53 9.76 -11.82
C PRO A 443 -14.78 10.12 -10.99
N ALA A 444 -15.94 10.37 -11.60
CA ALA A 444 -17.13 10.85 -10.88
C ALA A 444 -18.14 9.74 -10.50
N PHE A 445 -17.93 8.50 -10.99
CA PHE A 445 -18.91 7.41 -10.85
C PHE A 445 -18.69 6.55 -9.60
N LEU A 446 -17.45 6.43 -9.11
CA LEU A 446 -17.13 5.63 -7.92
C LEU A 446 -17.55 6.32 -6.61
N ASP A 447 -17.62 7.65 -6.58
CA ASP A 447 -18.08 8.43 -5.41
C ASP A 447 -19.58 8.26 -5.12
N PHE A 448 -20.39 7.91 -6.13
CA PHE A 448 -21.84 7.75 -5.97
C PHE A 448 -22.25 6.37 -5.45
N LEU A 449 -21.51 5.30 -5.79
CA LEU A 449 -21.90 3.93 -5.43
C LEU A 449 -21.62 3.57 -3.96
N TYR A 450 -20.80 4.35 -3.25
CA TYR A 450 -20.43 4.10 -1.84
C TYR A 450 -21.23 4.91 -0.81
N GLN A 451 -22.25 5.67 -1.22
CA GLN A 451 -23.16 6.37 -0.32
C GLN A 451 -24.60 5.84 -0.44
N ALA A 452 -24.89 4.71 0.20
CA ALA A 452 -26.27 4.32 0.50
C ALA A 452 -26.35 3.69 1.91
N PRO A 453 -27.26 4.15 2.80
CA PRO A 453 -27.38 3.62 4.15
C PRO A 453 -28.03 2.22 4.17
N PRO A 454 -27.74 1.36 5.16
CA PRO A 454 -28.28 0.01 5.24
C PRO A 454 -29.60 0.00 6.01
N GLU A 455 -30.71 0.44 5.41
CA GLU A 455 -32.05 0.12 5.94
C GLU A 455 -33.06 -0.14 4.83
N SER A 456 -33.97 -1.09 5.11
CA SER A 456 -34.99 -1.69 4.25
C SER A 456 -34.51 -2.86 3.39
N TRP A 457 -34.70 -4.08 3.90
CA TRP A 457 -35.52 -5.14 3.31
C TRP A 457 -35.67 -6.24 4.37
N SER A 458 -36.58 -6.00 5.32
CA SER A 458 -37.38 -7.09 5.86
C SER A 458 -38.21 -7.63 4.71
N VAL A 459 -38.15 -8.96 4.48
CA VAL A 459 -39.24 -9.87 4.07
C VAL A 459 -38.59 -11.24 3.78
N PHE A 460 -38.83 -12.16 4.74
CA PHE A 460 -38.60 -13.62 4.80
C PHE A 460 -37.17 -14.19 4.81
#